data_AF-A0AB39YDV8-F1
#
_entry.id   AF-A0AB39YDV8-F1
#
_cell.length_a   1.000
_cell.length_b   1.000
_cell.length_c   1.000
_cell.angle_alpha   90.00
_cell.angle_beta   90.00
_cell.angle_gamma   90.00
#
_symmetry.space_group_name_H-M   'P 1'
#
loop_
_entity.id
_entity.type
_entity.pdbx_description
1 polymer ?
#
loop_
_entity_poly.entity_id
_entity_poly.type
_entity_poly.pdbx_seq_one_letter_code
_entity_poly.pdbx_strand_id
1 'polypeptide(L)' 'MADSVYIVVHPLAGDGRSVVAHVHAEDRALGVAHSFTGVLELLRAAGLETADGWPPIRWLGGGPEEWSE' A
#
# COMPACT_ATOMS: atom_id res chain seq x y z
N MET A 1 15.38 4.87 -15.06
CA MET A 1 15.20 4.40 -13.67
C MET A 1 14.05 3.42 -13.72
N ALA A 2 14.23 2.22 -13.15
CA ALA A 2 13.34 1.09 -13.42
C ALA A 2 11.89 1.46 -13.12
N ASP A 3 11.05 1.20 -14.09
CA ASP A 3 9.60 1.28 -14.11
C ASP A 3 9.01 0.20 -13.16
N SER A 4 9.46 0.19 -11.91
CA SER A 4 9.07 -0.82 -10.95
C SER A 4 7.82 -0.35 -10.25
N VAL A 5 6.76 -1.16 -10.33
CA VAL A 5 5.54 -0.97 -9.56
C VAL A 5 5.83 -1.38 -8.12
N TYR A 6 5.57 -0.49 -7.17
CA TYR A 6 5.66 -0.80 -5.75
C TYR A 6 4.63 -0.02 -4.96
N ILE A 7 4.24 -0.57 -3.82
CA ILE A 7 3.28 0.06 -2.92
C ILE A 7 4.04 0.67 -1.77
N VAL A 8 3.67 1.86 -1.35
CA VAL A 8 4.18 2.54 -0.17
C VAL A 8 3.03 2.71 0.82
N VAL A 9 3.23 2.16 2.01
CA VAL A 9 2.31 2.31 3.12
C VAL A 9 2.94 3.24 4.14
N HIS A 10 2.33 4.40 4.30
CA HIS A 10 2.81 5.43 5.20
C HIS A 10 2.56 5.06 6.68
N PRO A 11 3.34 5.65 7.61
CA PRO A 11 3.05 5.59 9.04
C PRO A 11 1.62 6.00 9.35
N LEU A 12 1.13 5.54 10.51
CA LEU A 12 -0.14 5.99 11.06
C LEU A 12 -0.09 7.52 11.20
N ALA A 13 -0.98 8.20 10.50
CA ALA A 13 -1.06 9.66 10.48
C ALA A 13 -2.52 10.08 10.62
N GLY A 14 -2.88 10.54 11.82
CA GLY A 14 -4.25 10.93 12.14
C GLY A 14 -5.18 9.71 12.21
N ASP A 15 -6.08 9.58 11.22
CA ASP A 15 -7.19 8.62 11.22
C ASP A 15 -6.77 7.20 10.81
N GLY A 16 -5.63 7.04 10.13
CA GLY A 16 -5.16 5.73 9.68
C GLY A 16 -3.82 5.80 8.93
N ARG A 17 -3.49 4.74 8.19
CA ARG A 17 -2.25 4.64 7.40
C ARG A 17 -2.56 4.88 5.93
N SER A 18 -1.95 5.91 5.33
CA SER A 18 -2.14 6.21 3.91
C SER A 18 -1.44 5.18 3.02
N VAL A 19 -2.16 4.68 2.03
CA VAL A 19 -1.65 3.71 1.04
C VAL A 19 -1.48 4.43 -0.29
N VAL A 20 -0.25 4.43 -0.80
CA VAL A 20 0.14 5.04 -2.07
C VAL A 20 0.73 3.96 -2.97
N ALA A 21 0.24 3.87 -4.20
CA ALA A 21 0.84 3.01 -5.22
C ALA A 21 1.73 3.84 -6.14
N HIS A 22 2.99 3.45 -6.26
CA HIS A 22 3.87 3.97 -7.29
C HIS A 22 3.80 3.07 -8.52
N VAL A 23 3.23 3.60 -9.60
CA VAL A 23 3.05 2.90 -10.87
C VAL A 23 3.64 3.77 -11.97
N HIS A 24 4.59 3.25 -12.76
CA HIS A 24 5.17 3.98 -13.88
C HIS A 24 5.73 5.38 -13.54
N ALA A 25 6.36 5.53 -12.36
CA ALA A 25 6.84 6.80 -11.81
C ALA A 25 5.74 7.85 -11.49
N GLU A 26 4.49 7.41 -11.36
CA GLU A 26 3.38 8.20 -10.85
C GLU A 26 2.92 7.69 -9.48
N ASP A 27 2.64 8.62 -8.59
CA ASP A 27 2.24 8.37 -7.21
C ASP A 27 0.71 8.45 -7.15
N ARG A 28 0.06 7.30 -6.98
CA ARG A 28 -1.39 7.22 -6.88
C ARG A 28 -1.81 6.94 -5.45
N ALA A 29 -2.41 7.94 -4.80
CA ALA A 29 -3.06 7.74 -3.50
C ALA A 29 -4.25 6.79 -3.66
N LEU A 30 -4.21 5.65 -2.99
CA LEU A 30 -5.30 4.67 -3.01
C LEU A 30 -6.33 4.96 -1.92
N GLY A 31 -5.87 5.48 -0.77
CA GLY A 31 -6.74 5.85 0.35
C GLY A 31 -6.03 5.70 1.69
N VAL A 32 -6.83 5.59 2.75
CA VAL A 32 -6.38 5.35 4.12
C VAL A 32 -6.90 3.98 4.56
N ALA A 33 -6.02 3.16 5.11
CA ALA A 33 -6.37 1.85 5.67
C ALA A 33 -6.15 1.84 7.18
N HIS A 34 -7.08 1.19 7.90
CA HIS A 34 -7.05 1.03 9.36
C HIS A 34 -6.67 -0.40 9.79
N SER A 35 -6.76 -1.37 8.88
CA SER A 35 -6.34 -2.77 9.08
C SER A 35 -5.58 -3.29 7.86
N PHE A 36 -4.75 -4.34 8.04
CA PHE A 36 -3.99 -4.94 6.94
C PHE A 36 -4.91 -5.40 5.80
N THR A 37 -6.06 -5.99 6.13
CA THR A 37 -7.11 -6.33 5.16
C THR A 37 -7.58 -5.11 4.36
N GLY A 38 -7.71 -3.95 4.99
CA GLY A 38 -8.07 -2.70 4.31
C GLY A 38 -7.02 -2.27 3.29
N VAL A 39 -5.73 -2.52 3.54
CA VAL A 39 -4.68 -2.31 2.53
C VAL A 39 -4.92 -3.20 1.33
N LEU A 40 -5.16 -4.50 1.53
CA LEU A 40 -5.40 -5.44 0.43
C LEU A 40 -6.62 -5.05 -0.42
N GLU A 41 -7.71 -4.63 0.24
CA GLU A 41 -8.92 -4.18 -0.46
C GLU A 41 -8.65 -2.92 -1.30
N LEU A 42 -7.85 -1.95 -0.80
CA LEU A 42 -7.44 -0.78 -1.56
C LEU A 42 -6.59 -1.17 -2.78
N LEU A 43 -5.67 -2.12 -2.62
CA LEU A 43 -4.84 -2.62 -3.72
C LEU A 43 -5.68 -3.34 -4.78
N ARG A 44 -6.65 -4.15 -4.35
CA ARG A 44 -7.59 -4.83 -5.24
C ARG A 44 -8.46 -3.83 -5.99
N ALA A 45 -9.02 -2.85 -5.30
CA ALA A 45 -9.81 -1.78 -5.90
C ALA A 45 -9.01 -0.95 -6.92
N ALA A 46 -7.70 -0.82 -6.71
CA ALA A 46 -6.78 -0.15 -7.62
C ALA A 46 -6.36 -1.02 -8.83
N GLY A 47 -6.73 -2.31 -8.85
CA GLY A 47 -6.34 -3.24 -9.92
C GLY A 47 -4.86 -3.63 -9.88
N LEU A 48 -4.22 -3.56 -8.70
CA LEU A 48 -2.80 -3.90 -8.51
C LEU A 48 -2.58 -5.38 -8.19
N GLU A 49 -3.65 -6.19 -8.22
CA GLU A 49 -3.58 -7.64 -8.06
C GLU A 49 -3.00 -8.24 -9.36
N THR A 50 -1.84 -8.89 -9.25
CA THR A 50 -1.18 -9.56 -10.38
C THR A 50 -1.32 -11.07 -10.27
N ALA A 51 -1.02 -11.80 -11.36
CA ALA A 51 -1.03 -13.26 -11.35
C ALA A 51 -0.03 -13.87 -10.33
N ASP A 52 1.01 -13.14 -9.97
CA ASP A 52 2.04 -13.54 -8.99
C ASP A 52 1.72 -13.03 -7.57
N GLY A 53 0.58 -12.36 -7.38
CA GLY A 53 0.17 -11.73 -6.13
C GLY A 53 0.30 -10.20 -6.17
N TRP A 54 0.80 -9.61 -5.08
CA TRP A 54 0.89 -8.15 -4.92
C TRP A 54 2.29 -7.63 -5.28
N PRO A 55 2.40 -6.42 -5.86
CA PRO A 55 3.69 -5.78 -6.04
C PRO A 55 4.38 -5.52 -4.69
N PRO A 56 5.71 -5.34 -4.68
CA PRO A 56 6.47 -5.16 -3.46
C PRO A 56 5.92 -4.00 -2.61
N ILE A 57 5.63 -4.30 -1.34
CA ILE A 57 5.06 -3.34 -0.39
C ILE A 57 6.17 -2.82 0.53
N ARG A 58 6.34 -1.50 0.56
CA ARG A 58 7.27 -0.78 1.42
C ARG A 58 6.51 -0.11 2.56
N TRP A 59 6.85 -0.51 3.78
CA TRP A 59 6.26 0.03 5.01
C TRP A 59 7.15 1.15 5.55
N LEU A 60 6.62 2.37 5.67
CA LEU A 60 7.38 3.54 6.16
C LEU A 60 7.15 3.84 7.65
N GLY A 61 6.33 3.07 8.35
CA GLY A 61 5.96 3.39 9.74
C GLY A 61 5.42 2.22 10.54
N GLY A 62 6.15 1.12 10.53
CA GLY A 62 5.76 -0.14 11.16
C GLY A 62 5.20 -1.10 10.12
N GLY A 63 5.80 -2.30 10.05
CA GLY A 63 5.40 -3.36 9.14
C GLY A 63 4.03 -3.95 9.48
N PRO A 64 3.61 -5.05 8.82
CA PRO A 64 2.34 -5.72 9.11
C PRO A 64 2.19 -6.14 10.59
N GLU A 65 3.30 -6.31 11.30
CA GLU A 65 3.34 -6.59 12.75
C GLU A 65 2.70 -5.48 13.61
N GLU A 66 2.73 -4.23 13.15
CA GLU A 66 2.17 -3.08 13.87
C GLU A 66 0.70 -2.82 13.53
N TRP A 67 0.11 -3.66 12.68
CA TRP A 67 -1.34 -3.69 12.43
C TRP A 67 -2.04 -4.70 13.36
N SER A 68 -1.29 -5.36 14.25
CA SER A 68 -1.85 -6.22 15.28
C SER A 68 -2.41 -5.38 16.43
N GLU A 69 -3.70 -5.06 16.34
CA GLU A 69 -4.59 -4.82 17.48
C GLU A 69 -5.86 -5.69 17.34
#